data_AF-A0A822LG74-F1
#
_entry.id   AF-A0A822LG74-F1
#
_cell.length_a   1.000
_cell.length_b   1.000
_cell.length_c   1.000
_cell.angle_alpha   90.00
_cell.angle_beta   90.00
_cell.angle_gamma   90.00
#
_symmetry.space_group_name_H-M   'P 1'
#
loop_
_entity.id
_entity.type
_entity.pdbx_description
1 polymer ?
#
loop_
_entity_poly.entity_id
_entity_poly.type
_entity_poly.pdbx_seq_one_letter_code
_entity_poly.pdbx_strand_id
1 'polypeptide(L)' 'MRQHHFKIDAIVILPAPIHALWTLPETDADFSTRWRLIKSYFSRQCHFQYHGKISTSRQHT' A
#
# COMPACT_ATOMS: atom_id res chain seq x y z
N MET A 1 -4.79 -15.59 1.21
CA MET A 1 -4.26 -14.43 0.45
C MET A 1 -2.94 -14.84 -0.16
N ARG A 2 -2.71 -14.58 -1.45
CA ARG A 2 -1.44 -14.89 -2.11
C ARG A 2 -0.38 -13.88 -1.62
N GLN A 3 0.82 -14.35 -1.31
CA GLN A 3 1.93 -13.48 -0.95
C GLN A 3 2.50 -12.86 -2.24
N HIS A 4 2.65 -11.53 -2.26
CA HIS A 4 3.25 -10.81 -3.38
C HIS A 4 4.67 -10.41 -3.01
N HIS A 5 5.62 -11.33 -3.19
CA HIS A 5 7.02 -11.08 -2.85
C HIS A 5 7.67 -10.06 -3.79
N PHE A 6 8.54 -9.23 -3.24
CA PHE A 6 9.41 -8.29 -3.96
C PHE A 6 10.56 -7.91 -3.03
N LYS A 7 11.66 -7.40 -3.59
CA LYS A 7 12.77 -6.85 -2.81
C LYS A 7 12.63 -5.34 -2.72
N ILE A 8 12.87 -4.80 -1.53
CA ILE A 8 12.96 -3.35 -1.31
C ILE A 8 14.42 -2.96 -1.48
N ASP A 9 14.74 -2.17 -2.49
CA ASP A 9 16.09 -1.62 -2.68
C ASP A 9 16.25 -0.32 -1.90
N ALA A 10 15.22 0.53 -1.91
CA ALA A 10 15.17 1.74 -1.09
C ALA A 10 13.73 2.19 -0.81
N ILE A 11 13.53 2.88 0.32
CA ILE A 11 12.29 3.60 0.62
C ILE A 11 12.60 4.88 1.39
N VAL A 12 11.93 5.97 1.01
CA VAL A 12 12.00 7.26 1.70
C VAL A 12 10.58 7.69 2.05
N ILE A 13 10.37 7.97 3.33
CA ILE A 13 9.08 8.41 3.88
C ILE A 13 9.21 9.87 4.28
N LEU A 14 8.61 10.76 3.50
CA LEU A 14 8.50 12.19 3.81
C LEU A 14 7.05 12.55 4.13
N PRO A 15 6.79 13.70 4.78
CA PRO A 15 5.42 14.12 5.12
C PRO A 15 4.46 14.26 3.92
N ALA A 16 4.96 14.42 2.69
CA ALA A 16 4.13 14.59 1.50
C ALA A 16 4.26 13.41 0.51
N PRO A 17 5.45 13.08 -0.05
CA PRO A 17 5.60 11.90 -0.89
C PRO A 17 6.30 10.73 -0.18
N ILE A 18 5.88 9.52 -0.57
CA ILE A 18 6.65 8.30 -0.32
C ILE A 18 7.31 7.90 -1.63
N HIS A 19 8.64 7.74 -1.60
CA HIS A 19 9.41 7.24 -2.74
C HIS A 19 9.87 5.82 -2.43
N ALA A 20 9.69 4.91 -3.37
CA ALA A 20 10.09 3.52 -3.21
C ALA A 20 10.76 3.00 -4.48
N LEU A 21 11.85 2.26 -4.31
CA LEU A 21 12.53 1.53 -5.36
C LEU A 21 12.47 0.04 -5.00
N TRP A 22 11.89 -0.75 -5.90
CA TRP A 22 11.72 -2.18 -5.72
C TRP A 22 12.26 -2.95 -6.90
N THR A 23 12.85 -4.11 -6.62
CA THR A 23 13.12 -5.14 -7.61
C THR A 23 11.99 -6.16 -7.56
N LEU A 24 11.30 -6.32 -8.68
CA LEU A 24 10.20 -7.27 -8.84
C LEU A 24 10.72 -8.60 -9.39
N PRO A 25 10.05 -9.73 -9.10
CA PRO A 25 10.36 -11.00 -9.76
C PRO A 25 10.20 -10.87 -11.28
N GLU A 26 11.09 -11.50 -12.05
CA GLU A 26 11.06 -11.46 -13.52
C GLU A 26 9.71 -11.90 -14.11
N THR A 27 9.03 -12.82 -13.44
CA THR A 27 7.75 -13.39 -13.86
C THR A 27 6.52 -12.61 -13.33
N ASP A 28 6.71 -11.55 -12.55
CA ASP A 28 5.64 -10.83 -11.88
C ASP A 28 5.94 -9.34 -11.71
N ALA A 29 5.51 -8.56 -12.70
CA ALA A 29 5.62 -7.11 -12.71
C ALA A 29 4.45 -6.38 -12.01
N ASP A 30 3.59 -7.07 -11.24
CA ASP A 30 2.42 -6.45 -10.61
C ASP A 30 2.79 -5.60 -9.36
N PHE A 31 3.44 -4.47 -9.60
CA PHE A 31 3.71 -3.46 -8.57
C PHE A 31 2.43 -2.82 -8.04
N SER A 32 1.38 -2.76 -8.86
CA SER A 32 0.11 -2.08 -8.53
C SER A 32 -0.62 -2.78 -7.41
N THR A 33 -0.74 -4.10 -7.45
CA THR A 33 -1.34 -4.88 -6.34
C THR A 33 -0.50 -4.79 -5.08
N ARG A 34 0.83 -4.88 -5.17
CA ARG A 34 1.73 -4.71 -4.02
C ARG A 34 1.51 -3.37 -3.33
N TRP A 35 1.47 -2.28 -4.10
CA TRP A 35 1.22 -0.95 -3.56
C TRP A 35 -0.19 -0.78 -2.97
N ARG A 36 -1.21 -1.36 -3.63
CA ARG A 36 -2.58 -1.37 -3.10
C ARG A 36 -2.66 -2.09 -1.75
N LEU A 37 -1.99 -3.24 -1.61
CA LEU A 37 -1.96 -4.01 -0.37
C LEU A 37 -1.28 -3.23 0.76
N ILE A 38 -0.11 -2.63 0.49
CA ILE A 38 0.61 -1.80 1.47
C ILE A 38 -0.27 -0.65 1.96
N LYS A 39 -0.87 0.12 1.03
CA LYS A 39 -1.76 1.23 1.38
C LYS A 39 -3.00 0.78 2.15
N SER A 40 -3.59 -0.35 1.75
CA SER A 40 -4.78 -0.88 2.40
C SER A 40 -4.49 -1.37 3.82
N TYR A 41 -3.35 -2.05 4.01
CA TYR A 41 -2.90 -2.52 5.31
C TYR A 41 -2.67 -1.34 6.27
N PHE A 42 -1.86 -0.37 5.84
CA PHE A 42 -1.56 0.82 6.63
C PHE A 42 -2.84 1.61 6.96
N SER A 43 -3.67 1.92 5.96
CA SER A 43 -4.90 2.69 6.17
C SER A 43 -5.90 2.03 7.14
N ARG A 44 -5.92 0.70 7.25
CA ARG A 44 -6.80 -0.02 8.18
C ARG A 44 -6.28 -0.03 9.62
N GLN A 45 -4.98 0.19 9.81
CA GLN A 45 -4.31 0.14 11.10
C GLN A 45 -3.92 1.52 11.62
N CYS A 46 -4.01 2.54 10.77
CA CYS A 46 -3.89 3.93 11.18
C CYS A 46 -4.82 4.23 12.34
N HIS A 47 -4.38 5.13 13.23
CA HIS A 47 -5.22 5.64 14.28
C HIS A 47 -6.48 6.28 13.69
N PHE A 48 -7.62 6.12 14.37
CA PHE A 48 -8.93 6.58 13.88
C PHE A 48 -8.94 8.07 13.55
N GLN A 49 -8.09 8.87 14.20
CA GLN A 49 -7.94 10.31 13.92
C GLN A 49 -7.50 10.60 12.48
N TYR A 50 -6.86 9.65 11.80
CA TYR A 50 -6.39 9.76 10.42
C TYR A 50 -7.33 9.08 9.41
N HIS A 51 -8.43 8.48 9.84
CA HIS A 51 -9.42 7.95 8.92
C HIS A 51 -10.15 9.11 8.24
N GLY A 52 -9.87 9.32 6.95
CA GLY A 52 -10.67 10.23 6.13
C GLY A 52 -12.14 9.80 6.08
N LYS A 53 -13.05 10.70 5.71
CA LYS A 53 -14.46 10.36 5.50
C LYS A 53 -14.55 9.19 4.50
N ILE A 54 -14.91 8.02 5.01
CA ILE A 54 -15.16 6.83 4.17
C ILE A 54 -16.33 7.18 3.26
N SER A 55 -16.19 6.96 1.95
CA SER A 55 -17.29 7.19 1.02
C SER A 55 -18.48 6.32 1.42
N THR A 56 -19.70 6.84 1.26
CA THR A 56 -20.96 6.14 1.61
C THR A 56 -21.06 4.74 1.01
N SER A 57 -20.53 4.55 -0.21
CA SER A 57 -20.44 3.24 -0.87
C SER A 57 -19.65 2.19 -0.08
N ARG A 58 -18.68 2.58 0.75
CA ARG A 58 -17.82 1.69 1.53
C ARG A 58 -18.32 1.47 2.96
N GLN A 59 -19.45 2.07 3.35
CA GLN A 59 -20.03 1.94 4.68
C GLN A 59 -20.97 0.73 4.81
N HIS A 60 -21.42 0.15 3.68
CA HIS A 60 -22.43 -0.91 3.64
C HIS A 60 -21.89 -2.26 3.13
N THR A 61 -20.58 -2.52 3.27
CA THR A 61 -19.94 -3.82 2.96
C THR A 61 -19.25 -4.34 4.21
#